data_AF-A0A8B6FFG0-F1
#
_entry.id   AF-A0A8B6FFG0-F1
#
_cell.length_a   1.000
_cell.length_b   1.000
_cell.length_c   1.000
_cell.angle_alpha   90.00
_cell.angle_beta   90.00
_cell.angle_gamma   90.00
#
_symmetry.space_group_name_H-M   'P 1'
#
loop_
_entity.id
_entity.type
_entity.pdbx_description
1 polymer ?
#
loop_
_entity_poly.entity_id
_entity_poly.type
_entity_poly.pdbx_seq_one_letter_code
_entity_poly.pdbx_strand_id
1 'polypeptide(L)'
;QKHHDLTGYYDELLDNTVLDKMVLDNLISRCIIMIEDREEIIKPTTQRERNKVLLDILTERPYSTFHLFRDVLQKSEPSNSCVQELVKRMMRTKSRDEHISCQGHEI
;
A
#
# COMPACT_ATOMS: atom_id res chain seq x y z
N GLN A 1 -7.17 -18.18 0.93
CA GLN A 1 -6.18 -17.14 1.29
C GLN A 1 -6.80 -15.81 0.86
N LYS A 2 -7.47 -15.11 1.79
CA LYS A 2 -8.13 -13.85 1.43
C LYS A 2 -7.10 -12.73 1.58
N HIS A 3 -6.69 -12.14 0.47
CA HIS A 3 -5.78 -11.00 0.40
C HIS A 3 -6.45 -9.79 1.08
N HIS A 4 -6.24 -9.62 2.39
CA HIS A 4 -7.02 -8.70 3.25
C HIS A 4 -6.25 -7.48 3.76
N ASP A 5 -5.07 -7.16 3.21
CA ASP A 5 -4.22 -6.14 3.84
C ASP A 5 -4.56 -4.71 3.41
N LEU A 6 -4.95 -4.43 2.17
CA LEU A 6 -5.38 -3.07 1.77
C LEU A 6 -6.83 -2.79 2.12
N THR A 7 -7.71 -3.81 2.03
CA THR A 7 -9.16 -3.65 2.24
C THR A 7 -9.49 -3.11 3.62
N GLY A 8 -8.74 -3.51 4.66
CA GLY A 8 -8.95 -3.03 6.03
C GLY A 8 -8.58 -1.57 6.27
N TYR A 9 -7.87 -0.94 5.33
CA TYR A 9 -7.40 0.44 5.41
C TYR A 9 -7.89 1.29 4.24
N TYR A 10 -8.74 0.75 3.36
CA TYR A 10 -9.06 1.34 2.07
C TYR A 10 -9.65 2.75 2.21
N ASP A 11 -10.68 2.93 3.04
CA ASP A 11 -11.30 4.25 3.26
C ASP A 11 -10.32 5.25 3.88
N GLU A 12 -9.47 4.80 4.81
CA GLU A 12 -8.49 5.68 5.45
C GLU A 12 -7.39 6.11 4.48
N LEU A 13 -6.92 5.19 3.63
CA LEU A 13 -5.97 5.51 2.57
C LEU A 13 -6.60 6.44 1.53
N LEU A 14 -7.87 6.21 1.20
CA LEU A 14 -8.63 7.00 0.23
C LEU A 14 -8.73 8.47 0.66
N ASP A 15 -8.94 8.73 1.95
CA ASP A 15 -9.18 10.08 2.48
C ASP A 15 -7.93 10.80 3.00
N ASN A 16 -6.89 10.07 3.41
CA ASN A 16 -5.75 10.68 4.12
C ASN A 16 -4.45 10.74 3.31
N THR A 17 -4.39 10.10 2.13
CA THR A 17 -3.18 10.11 1.29
C THR A 17 -3.19 11.21 0.24
N VAL A 18 -2.02 11.78 -0.02
CA VAL A 18 -1.82 12.76 -1.09
C VAL A 18 -0.94 12.16 -2.18
N LEU A 19 -1.48 11.99 -3.39
CA LEU A 19 -0.75 11.55 -4.57
C LEU A 19 -0.25 12.75 -5.35
N ASP A 20 0.82 13.36 -4.84
CA ASP A 20 1.56 14.36 -5.60
C ASP A 20 2.50 13.68 -6.62
N LYS A 21 3.16 14.51 -7.44
CA LYS A 21 4.09 14.04 -8.47
C LYS A 21 5.21 13.17 -7.87
N MET A 22 5.77 13.57 -6.73
CA MET A 22 6.87 12.87 -6.07
C MET A 22 6.44 11.50 -5.56
N VAL A 23 5.22 11.36 -5.02
CA VAL A 23 4.67 10.04 -4.66
C VAL A 23 4.56 9.15 -5.87
N LEU A 24 3.94 9.62 -6.96
CA LEU A 24 3.75 8.82 -8.17
C LEU A 24 5.09 8.40 -8.79
N ASP A 25 6.07 9.30 -8.87
CA ASP A 25 7.40 9.01 -9.38
C ASP A 25 8.12 7.96 -8.50
N ASN A 26 7.94 8.01 -7.17
CA ASN A 26 8.47 7.00 -6.25
C ASN A 26 7.80 5.62 -6.41
N LEU A 27 6.48 5.59 -6.65
CA LEU A 27 5.76 4.34 -6.88
C LEU A 27 6.23 3.67 -8.17
N ILE A 28 6.44 4.45 -9.24
CA ILE A 28 6.96 3.96 -10.53
C ILE A 28 8.42 3.48 -10.36
N SER A 29 9.27 4.27 -9.71
CA SER A 29 10.69 3.93 -9.50
C SER A 29 10.91 2.63 -8.73
N ARG A 30 9.91 2.21 -7.95
CA ARG A 30 9.93 0.96 -7.16
C ARG A 30 9.12 -0.16 -7.80
N CYS A 31 8.65 0.03 -9.03
CA CYS A 31 7.82 -0.91 -9.78
C CYS A 31 6.54 -1.33 -9.02
N ILE A 32 5.99 -0.42 -8.21
CA ILE A 32 4.72 -0.63 -7.50
C ILE A 32 3.54 -0.44 -8.46
N ILE A 33 3.65 0.57 -9.33
CA ILE A 33 2.75 0.83 -10.47
C ILE A 33 3.59 1.01 -11.73
N MET A 34 2.96 0.84 -12.88
CA MET A 34 3.57 1.07 -14.19
C MET A 34 3.45 2.54 -14.63
N ILE A 35 4.15 2.91 -15.69
CA ILE A 35 4.07 4.28 -16.25
C ILE A 35 2.67 4.51 -16.83
N GLU A 36 2.10 3.48 -17.44
CA GLU A 36 0.76 3.45 -18.03
C GLU A 36 -0.32 3.63 -16.96
N ASP A 37 -0.14 3.00 -15.79
CA ASP A 37 -1.03 3.17 -14.63
C ASP A 37 -1.12 4.65 -14.19
N ARG A 38 -0.03 5.40 -14.35
CA ARG A 38 0.02 6.83 -13.98
C ARG A 38 -1.01 7.64 -14.75
N GLU A 39 -1.20 7.36 -16.04
CA GLU A 39 -2.15 8.10 -16.88
C GLU A 39 -3.58 7.92 -16.37
N GLU A 40 -3.96 6.69 -16.01
CA GLU A 40 -5.27 6.42 -15.40
C GLU A 40 -5.41 7.08 -14.03
N ILE A 41 -4.36 7.08 -13.21
CA ILE A 41 -4.37 7.69 -11.87
C ILE A 41 -4.51 9.21 -11.93
N ILE A 42 -3.98 9.90 -12.95
CA ILE A 42 -4.06 11.38 -13.02
C ILE A 42 -5.33 11.90 -13.71
N LYS A 43 -6.06 11.05 -14.45
CA LYS A 43 -7.31 11.42 -15.14
C LYS A 43 -8.37 12.01 -14.20
N PRO A 44 -8.65 11.43 -13.02
CA PRO A 44 -9.62 12.02 -12.10
C PRO A 44 -9.19 13.40 -11.61
N THR A 45 -10.17 14.26 -11.37
CA THR A 45 -9.94 15.65 -10.95
C THR A 45 -9.73 15.77 -9.45
N THR A 46 -10.30 14.87 -8.66
CA THR A 46 -10.22 14.91 -7.20
C THR A 46 -9.17 13.96 -6.65
N GLN A 47 -8.45 14.38 -5.60
CA GLN A 47 -7.44 13.55 -4.94
C GLN A 47 -8.02 12.19 -4.50
N ARG A 48 -9.23 12.21 -3.94
CA ARG A 48 -9.93 11.01 -3.48
C ARG A 48 -10.16 10.00 -4.61
N GLU A 49 -10.59 10.44 -5.79
CA GLU A 49 -10.77 9.54 -6.92
C GLU A 49 -9.44 9.01 -7.47
N ARG A 50 -8.37 9.83 -7.49
CA ARG A 50 -7.04 9.35 -7.86
C ARG A 50 -6.54 8.27 -6.90
N ASN A 51 -6.76 8.49 -5.60
CA ASN A 51 -6.44 7.51 -4.56
C ASN A 51 -7.22 6.21 -4.79
N LYS A 52 -8.50 6.31 -5.16
CA LYS A 52 -9.33 5.15 -5.50
C LYS A 52 -8.71 4.32 -6.63
N VAL A 53 -8.36 4.97 -7.75
CA VAL A 53 -7.76 4.29 -8.91
C VAL A 53 -6.45 3.60 -8.53
N LEU A 54 -5.58 4.29 -7.78
CA LEU A 54 -4.35 3.67 -7.28
C LEU A 54 -4.63 2.45 -6.41
N LEU A 55 -5.57 2.56 -5.45
CA LEU A 55 -5.90 1.46 -4.55
C LEU A 55 -6.50 0.27 -5.30
N ASP A 56 -7.37 0.51 -6.28
CA ASP A 56 -7.93 -0.54 -7.13
C ASP A 56 -6.80 -1.28 -7.88
N ILE A 57 -5.85 -0.56 -8.48
CA ILE A 57 -4.66 -1.16 -9.10
C ILE A 57 -3.87 -2.00 -8.08
N LEU A 58 -3.64 -1.47 -6.87
CA LEU A 58 -2.87 -2.16 -5.84
C LEU A 58 -3.57 -3.40 -5.28
N THR A 59 -4.91 -3.48 -5.33
CA THR A 59 -5.66 -4.68 -4.89
C THR A 59 -5.39 -5.90 -5.79
N GLU A 60 -5.01 -5.67 -7.04
CA GLU A 60 -4.66 -6.73 -7.98
C GLU A 60 -3.16 -7.12 -7.91
N ARG A 61 -2.34 -6.39 -7.13
CA ARG A 61 -0.90 -6.65 -7.02
C ARG A 61 -0.57 -7.68 -5.93
N PRO A 62 0.59 -8.36 -6.04
CA PRO A 62 1.05 -9.29 -5.01
C PRO A 62 1.21 -8.61 -3.65
N TYR A 63 1.09 -9.41 -2.58
CA TYR A 63 1.25 -8.93 -1.21
C TYR A 63 2.59 -8.23 -0.94
N SER A 64 3.67 -8.63 -1.60
CA SER A 64 4.98 -7.98 -1.47
C SER A 64 4.93 -6.49 -1.83
N THR A 65 4.05 -6.10 -2.76
CA THR A 65 3.85 -4.71 -3.18
C THR A 65 3.28 -3.85 -2.04
N PHE A 66 2.49 -4.43 -1.13
CA PHE A 66 1.94 -3.72 0.02
C PHE A 66 3.02 -3.14 0.94
N HIS A 67 4.09 -3.89 1.20
CA HIS A 67 5.20 -3.41 2.03
C HIS A 67 5.96 -2.27 1.38
N LEU A 68 6.11 -2.32 0.06
CA LEU A 68 6.76 -1.28 -0.72
C LEU A 68 5.91 -0.02 -0.75
N PHE A 69 4.60 -0.15 -0.98
CA PHE A 69 3.65 0.95 -0.93
C PHE A 69 3.64 1.66 0.43
N ARG A 70 3.57 0.87 1.51
CA ARG A 70 3.67 1.39 2.89
C ARG A 70 4.95 2.19 3.13
N ASP A 71 6.11 1.70 2.66
CA ASP A 71 7.39 2.41 2.81
C ASP A 71 7.41 3.73 2.01
N VAL A 72 6.75 3.76 0.85
CA VAL A 72 6.58 4.99 0.08
C VAL A 72 5.75 6.00 0.87
N LEU A 73 4.57 5.60 1.39
CA LEU A 73 3.72 6.49 2.20
C LEU A 73 4.45 7.06 3.42
N GLN A 74 5.23 6.21 4.10
CA GLN A 74 6.01 6.64 5.26
C GLN A 74 7.00 7.75 4.92
N LYS A 75 7.63 7.68 3.74
CA LYS A 75 8.68 8.60 3.29
C LYS A 75 8.13 9.85 2.61
N SER A 76 7.00 9.73 1.92
CA SER A 76 6.40 10.85 1.20
C SER A 76 5.62 11.79 2.10
N GLU A 77 5.04 11.29 3.18
CA GLU A 77 4.22 12.09 4.09
C GLU A 77 4.71 12.04 5.54
N PRO A 78 5.98 12.43 5.82
CA PRO A 78 6.56 12.35 7.18
C PRO A 78 5.86 13.26 8.18
N SER A 79 5.22 14.34 7.72
CA SER A 79 4.52 15.32 8.54
C SER A 79 3.03 15.02 8.73
N ASN A 80 2.46 14.09 7.97
CA ASN A 80 1.04 13.75 8.04
C ASN A 80 0.84 12.70 9.16
N SER A 81 0.44 13.16 10.35
CA SER A 81 0.27 12.28 11.51
C SER A 81 -0.75 11.16 11.29
N CYS A 82 -1.79 11.41 10.49
CA CYS A 82 -2.79 10.41 10.14
C CYS A 82 -2.18 9.29 9.29
N VAL A 83 -1.44 9.64 8.24
CA VAL A 83 -0.72 8.67 7.39
C VAL A 83 0.35 7.92 8.20
N GLN A 84 1.07 8.59 9.09
CA GLN A 84 2.05 7.93 9.94
C GLN A 84 1.41 6.92 10.91
N GLU A 85 0.24 7.23 11.47
CA GLU A 85 -0.48 6.29 12.33
C GLU A 85 -1.09 5.13 11.55
N LEU A 86 -1.60 5.39 10.35
CA LEU A 86 -2.06 4.37 9.41
C LEU A 86 -0.93 3.41 9.04
N VAL A 87 0.22 3.93 8.64
CA VAL A 87 1.44 3.16 8.34
C VAL A 87 1.87 2.30 9.53
N LYS A 88 1.85 2.84 10.76
CA LYS A 88 2.16 2.06 11.97
C LYS A 88 1.17 0.93 12.19
N ARG A 89 -0.14 1.16 12.00
CA ARG A 89 -1.16 0.11 12.09
C ARG A 89 -0.93 -0.98 11.04
N MET A 90 -0.57 -0.60 9.82
CA MET A 90 -0.18 -1.53 8.74
C MET A 90 1.14 -2.29 9.02
N MET A 91 2.01 -1.80 9.91
CA MET A 91 3.21 -2.53 10.36
C MET A 91 2.89 -3.55 11.44
N ARG A 92 1.96 -3.23 12.35
CA ARG A 92 1.58 -4.09 13.48
C ARG A 92 0.80 -5.34 13.06
N THR A 93 0.24 -5.38 11.86
CA THR A 93 -0.52 -6.53 11.35
C THR A 93 0.32 -7.74 10.92
N LYS A 94 1.66 -7.67 10.97
CA LYS A 94 2.52 -8.86 10.88
C LYS A 94 2.91 -9.40 12.25
N SER A 95 2.13 -10.33 12.80
CA SER A 95 2.62 -11.33 13.77
C SER A 95 1.60 -12.45 14.00
N ARG A 96 1.20 -13.21 12.97
CA ARG A 96 0.40 -14.43 13.22
C ARG A 96 0.52 -15.59 12.23
N ASP A 97 1.37 -15.53 11.21
CA ASP A 97 1.48 -16.58 10.18
C ASP A 97 2.90 -17.14 9.98
N GLU A 98 3.75 -17.15 11.01
CA GLU A 98 5.04 -17.87 10.98
C GLU A 98 5.26 -18.77 12.20
N HIS A 99 4.26 -19.61 12.52
CA HIS A 99 4.47 -20.79 13.39
C HIS A 99 3.86 -22.04 12.74
N ILE A 100 4.28 -22.35 11.51
CA ILE A 100 4.32 -23.76 11.10
C ILE A 100 5.65 -24.30 11.63
N SER A 101 5.59 -24.86 12.83
CA SER A 101 6.66 -25.70 13.37
C SER A 101 6.85 -26.87 12.41
N CYS A 102 7.91 -26.81 11.60
CA CYS A 102 8.49 -28.00 10.99
C CYS A 102 9.12 -28.84 12.10
N GLN A 103 8.31 -29.60 12.86
CA GLN A 103 8.82 -30.81 13.49
C GLN A 103 8.82 -31.91 12.44
N GLY A 104 9.90 -31.92 11.67
CA GLY A 104 10.33 -33.10 10.94
C GLY A 104 10.77 -34.19 11.92
N HIS A 105 10.36 -35.42 11.61
CA HIS A 105 11.07 -36.67 11.83
C HIS A 105 12.10 -36.74 12.97
N GLU A 106 11.77 -37.53 13.98
CA GLU A 106 12.75 -38.45 14.57
C GLU A 106 12.18 -39.88 14.45
N ILE A 107 13.09 -40.81 14.16
CA ILE A 107 12.89 -42.19 13.71
C ILE A 107 12.50 -43.09 14.89
#